data_AF-A0A0N6ZMB5-F1
#
_entry.id   AF-A0A0N6ZMB5-F1
#
_cell.length_a   1.000
_cell.length_b   1.000
_cell.length_c   1.000
_cell.angle_alpha   90.00
_cell.angle_beta   90.00
_cell.angle_gamma   90.00
#
_symmetry.space_group_name_H-M   'P 1'
#
loop_
_entity.id
_entity.type
_entity.pdbx_description
1 polymer ?
#
loop_
_entity_poly.entity_id
_entity_poly.type
_entity_poly.pdbx_seq_one_letter_code
_entity_poly.pdbx_strand_id
1 'polypeptide(L)'
;MSSSTPRATHLTPEELEELRARARREAGPFVNPTILGTARAHNPEWATEILGRPSGARRATWPELYLLHLAAEAEPTPPPPPKETAARAAREVQEEERRRAAAEERARQVEAWRELEAALLKAGARVDVRHNYTSHRHLETYTQGGDHVVLLDPLHVGRLHREAGVSLCHTPSNAHNVAILEPIPDGRLPSCQACLRIARSVARRVT
;
A
#
# COMPACT_ATOMS: atom_id res chain seq x y z
N MET A 1 27.36 23.85 -6.00
CA MET A 1 25.91 23.90 -5.70
C MET A 1 25.72 23.34 -4.31
N SER A 2 25.58 24.21 -3.31
CA SER A 2 25.47 23.79 -1.90
C SER A 2 24.14 23.07 -1.69
N SER A 3 24.21 21.77 -1.41
CA SER A 3 23.06 20.97 -1.00
C SER A 3 22.62 21.46 0.37
N SER A 4 21.63 22.36 0.41
CA SER A 4 21.07 22.86 1.66
C SER A 4 20.37 21.69 2.36
N THR A 5 20.87 21.30 3.54
CA THR A 5 20.20 20.32 4.38
C THR A 5 18.78 20.79 4.65
N PRO A 6 17.75 19.95 4.43
CA PRO A 6 16.36 20.37 4.64
C PRO A 6 16.19 20.84 6.10
N ARG A 7 15.72 22.08 6.24
CA ARG A 7 15.54 22.78 7.53
C ARG A 7 14.11 22.62 8.02
N ALA A 8 13.93 22.58 9.33
CA ALA A 8 12.63 22.51 9.97
C ALA A 8 12.00 23.89 10.18
N THR A 9 12.67 24.99 9.82
CA THR A 9 12.19 26.38 9.84
C THR A 9 12.65 27.15 8.59
N HIS A 10 11.86 28.13 8.16
CA HIS A 10 12.19 29.13 7.14
C HIS A 10 13.05 30.27 7.69
N LEU A 11 13.16 30.44 9.01
CA LEU A 11 13.94 31.50 9.64
C LEU A 11 15.43 31.33 9.31
N THR A 12 16.05 32.40 8.83
CA THR A 12 17.49 32.46 8.54
C THR A 12 18.31 32.31 9.83
N PRO A 13 19.58 31.87 9.76
CA PRO A 13 20.46 31.83 10.93
C PRO A 13 20.54 33.17 11.66
N GLU A 14 20.54 34.28 10.93
CA GLU A 14 20.59 35.65 11.46
C GLU A 14 19.32 35.99 12.24
N GLU A 15 18.14 35.68 11.68
CA GLU A 15 16.85 35.88 12.36
C GLU A 15 16.75 35.03 13.64
N LEU A 16 17.27 33.80 13.61
CA LEU A 16 17.30 32.93 14.79
C LEU A 16 18.18 33.51 15.89
N GLU A 17 19.36 34.03 15.57
CA GLU A 17 20.22 34.69 16.54
C GLU A 17 19.58 35.96 17.11
N GLU A 18 18.88 36.73 16.28
CA GLU A 18 18.14 37.90 16.74
C GLU A 18 17.02 37.52 17.72
N LEU A 19 16.22 36.50 17.39
CA LEU A 19 15.16 35.99 18.26
C LEU A 19 15.72 35.45 19.58
N ARG A 20 16.84 34.72 19.55
CA ARG A 20 17.53 34.22 20.74
C ARG A 20 18.03 35.37 21.62
N ALA A 21 18.64 36.38 21.01
CA ALA A 21 19.11 37.56 21.73
C ALA A 21 17.94 38.34 22.34
N ARG A 22 16.84 38.50 21.60
CA ARG A 22 15.61 39.15 22.05
C ARG A 22 14.99 38.41 23.23
N ALA A 23 14.87 37.08 23.15
CA ALA A 23 14.32 36.27 24.21
C ALA A 23 15.12 36.37 25.52
N ARG A 24 16.45 36.41 25.44
CA ARG A 24 17.31 36.61 26.63
C ARG A 24 17.10 37.97 27.30
N ARG A 25 16.83 39.02 26.52
CA ARG A 25 16.60 40.37 27.04
C ARG A 25 15.19 40.54 27.62
N GLU A 26 14.19 40.00 26.94
CA GLU A 26 12.78 40.31 27.20
C GLU A 26 12.08 39.34 28.16
N ALA A 27 12.52 38.08 28.26
CA ALA A 27 11.84 37.09 29.10
C ALA A 27 11.74 37.55 30.57
N GLY A 28 12.73 38.29 31.08
CA GLY A 28 12.76 38.74 32.47
C GLY A 28 12.85 37.57 33.48
N PRO A 29 12.82 37.86 34.79
CA PRO A 29 12.99 36.84 35.83
C PRO A 29 11.71 36.09 36.18
N PHE A 30 10.54 36.60 35.78
CA PHE A 30 9.22 36.04 36.15
C PHE A 30 8.50 35.44 34.94
N VAL A 31 7.85 34.30 35.17
CA VAL A 31 7.09 33.60 34.14
C VAL A 31 5.79 34.34 33.84
N ASN A 32 5.53 34.62 32.56
CA ASN A 32 4.25 35.15 32.11
C ASN A 32 3.31 33.98 31.70
N PRO A 33 2.20 33.75 32.42
CA PRO A 33 1.31 32.63 32.14
C PRO A 33 0.59 32.72 30.79
N THR A 34 0.40 33.92 30.21
CA THR A 34 -0.25 34.06 28.90
C THR A 34 0.59 33.44 27.79
N ILE A 35 1.91 33.48 27.93
CA ILE A 35 2.89 32.98 26.97
C ILE A 35 3.03 31.46 27.04
N LEU A 36 2.82 30.85 28.22
CA LEU A 36 2.88 29.39 28.36
C LEU A 36 1.84 28.67 27.48
N GLY A 37 0.70 29.33 27.20
CA GLY A 37 -0.33 28.79 26.31
C GLY A 37 0.03 28.87 24.83
N THR A 38 0.84 29.85 24.44
CA THR A 38 1.22 30.16 23.05
C THR A 38 2.60 29.61 22.67
N ALA A 39 3.46 29.30 23.65
CA ALA A 39 4.77 28.67 23.47
C ALA A 39 4.68 27.17 23.11
N ARG A 40 3.75 26.80 22.22
CA ARG A 40 3.63 25.42 21.72
C ARG A 40 4.57 25.22 20.56
N ALA A 41 5.47 24.25 20.69
CA ALA A 41 6.28 23.81 19.55
C ALA A 41 5.40 23.22 18.45
N HIS A 42 5.62 23.63 17.20
CA HIS A 42 4.93 23.06 16.05
C HIS A 42 5.27 21.58 15.84
N ASN A 43 6.55 21.23 15.99
CA ASN A 43 7.05 19.85 16.01
C ASN A 43 8.43 19.78 16.71
N PRO A 44 8.93 18.58 17.07
CA PRO A 44 10.21 18.43 17.78
C PRO A 44 11.45 18.87 16.99
N GLU A 45 11.45 18.74 15.66
CA GLU A 45 12.56 19.12 14.78
C GLU A 45 12.66 20.64 14.66
N TRP A 46 11.52 21.32 14.47
CA TRP A 46 11.40 22.78 14.51
C TRP A 46 11.90 23.31 15.85
N ALA A 47 11.40 22.79 16.98
CA ALA A 47 11.84 23.23 18.30
C ALA A 47 13.33 23.00 18.53
N THR A 48 13.89 21.90 18.02
CA THR A 48 15.34 21.62 18.11
C THR A 48 16.15 22.67 17.36
N GLU A 49 15.68 23.08 16.19
CA GLU A 49 16.37 24.06 15.35
C GLU A 49 16.25 25.49 15.93
N ILE A 50 15.06 25.89 16.40
CA ILE A 50 14.85 27.17 17.10
C ILE A 50 15.74 27.26 18.35
N LEU A 51 15.74 26.22 19.20
CA LEU A 51 16.48 26.21 20.46
C LEU A 51 18.00 26.01 20.29
N GLY A 52 18.45 25.50 19.13
CA GLY A 52 19.85 25.13 18.91
C GLY A 52 20.32 23.91 19.72
N ARG A 53 19.38 23.12 20.27
CA ARG A 53 19.63 21.91 21.06
C ARG A 53 18.44 20.96 21.00
N PRO A 54 18.63 19.64 21.25
CA PRO A 54 17.54 18.67 21.19
C PRO A 54 16.34 19.05 22.07
N SER A 55 15.15 19.11 21.46
CA SER A 55 13.90 19.26 22.19
C SER A 55 13.60 17.96 22.97
N GLY A 56 13.21 18.08 24.24
CA GLY A 56 12.93 16.93 25.13
C GLY A 56 14.07 16.46 26.04
N ALA A 57 15.31 16.97 25.88
CA ALA A 57 16.45 16.54 26.71
C ALA A 57 16.39 17.03 28.17
N ARG A 58 15.71 18.15 28.46
CA ARG A 58 15.44 18.75 29.79
C ARG A 58 14.19 19.65 29.73
N ARG A 59 13.58 19.97 30.88
CA ARG A 59 12.53 21.01 30.98
C ARG A 59 13.06 22.31 30.36
N ALA A 60 12.33 22.89 29.42
CA ALA A 60 12.68 24.18 28.83
C ALA A 60 12.68 25.26 29.93
N THR A 61 13.72 26.08 29.94
CA THR A 61 13.81 27.27 30.80
C THR A 61 12.81 28.32 30.33
N TRP A 62 12.52 29.28 31.21
CA TRP A 62 11.61 30.37 30.87
C TRP A 62 12.04 31.17 29.61
N PRO A 63 13.32 31.58 29.44
CA PRO A 63 13.76 32.23 28.21
C PRO A 63 13.61 31.37 26.94
N GLU A 64 13.72 30.05 27.07
CA GLU A 64 13.54 29.13 25.94
C GLU A 64 12.06 28.97 25.56
N LEU A 65 11.15 28.97 26.55
CA LEU A 65 9.71 29.00 26.29
C LEU A 65 9.30 30.32 25.64
N TYR A 66 9.86 31.44 26.12
CA TYR A 66 9.64 32.76 25.51
C TYR A 66 10.22 32.82 24.08
N LEU A 67 11.38 32.21 23.82
CA LEU A 67 11.94 32.07 22.48
C LEU A 67 11.02 31.28 21.54
N LEU A 68 10.48 30.15 22.00
CA LEU A 68 9.55 29.34 21.19
C LEU A 68 8.27 30.12 20.87
N HIS A 69 7.79 30.95 21.79
CA HIS A 69 6.67 31.86 21.54
C HIS A 69 7.01 32.89 20.47
N LEU A 70 8.13 33.60 20.59
CA LEU A 70 8.55 34.58 19.57
C LEU A 70 8.77 33.93 18.20
N ALA A 71 9.34 32.74 18.16
CA ALA A 71 9.55 31.99 16.93
C ALA A 71 8.21 31.55 16.30
N ALA A 72 7.21 31.16 17.10
CA ALA A 72 5.88 30.82 16.60
C ALA A 72 5.11 32.06 16.10
N GLU A 73 5.36 33.25 16.65
CA GLU A 73 4.83 34.51 16.13
C GLU A 73 5.50 34.93 14.82
N ALA A 74 6.82 34.76 14.72
CA ALA A 74 7.58 35.07 13.51
C ALA A 74 7.31 34.07 12.37
N GLU A 75 7.02 32.82 12.72
CA GLU A 75 6.73 31.74 11.78
C GLU A 75 5.46 30.96 12.19
N PRO A 76 4.25 31.50 11.93
CA PRO A 76 3.00 30.82 12.31
C PRO A 76 2.76 29.50 11.57
N THR A 77 3.35 29.34 10.39
CA THR A 77 3.22 28.16 9.52
C THR A 77 4.61 27.65 9.10
N PRO A 78 5.33 26.94 9.99
CA PRO A 78 6.64 26.40 9.66
C PRO A 78 6.59 25.30 8.59
N PRO A 79 7.71 25.00 7.93
CA PRO A 79 7.75 23.91 6.96
C PRO A 79 7.51 22.57 7.67
N PRO A 80 7.04 21.55 6.92
CA PRO A 80 6.88 20.22 7.48
C PRO A 80 8.23 19.66 7.96
N PRO A 81 8.24 18.78 8.98
CA PRO A 81 9.49 18.27 9.52
C PRO A 81 10.31 17.53 8.43
N PRO A 82 11.61 17.82 8.29
CA PRO A 82 12.47 17.16 7.31
C PRO A 82 12.42 15.64 7.36
N LYS A 83 12.47 15.02 8.55
CA LYS A 83 12.45 13.55 8.65
C LYS A 83 11.08 12.98 8.30
N GLU A 84 10.00 13.64 8.70
CA GLU A 84 8.64 13.21 8.32
C GLU A 84 8.43 13.31 6.81
N THR A 85 8.96 14.35 6.19
CA THR A 85 8.90 14.55 4.73
C THR A 85 9.72 13.49 4.00
N ALA A 86 10.95 13.22 4.44
CA ALA A 86 11.79 12.17 3.87
C ALA A 86 11.16 10.77 4.05
N ALA A 87 10.57 10.49 5.22
CA ALA A 87 9.89 9.24 5.49
C ALA A 87 8.59 9.09 4.67
N ARG A 88 7.90 10.18 4.36
CA ARG A 88 6.74 10.19 3.45
C ARG A 88 7.17 9.89 2.02
N ALA A 89 8.17 10.61 1.51
CA ALA A 89 8.71 10.39 0.17
C ALA A 89 9.21 8.94 0.00
N ALA A 90 9.90 8.39 1.00
CA ALA A 90 10.33 6.99 0.97
C ALA A 90 9.16 6.00 0.91
N ARG A 91 8.05 6.27 1.63
CA ARG A 91 6.84 5.44 1.57
C ARG A 91 6.14 5.53 0.22
N GLU A 92 6.06 6.73 -0.36
CA GLU A 92 5.47 6.94 -1.69
C GLU A 92 6.24 6.17 -2.76
N VAL A 93 7.58 6.24 -2.75
CA VAL A 93 8.44 5.45 -3.65
C VAL A 93 8.21 3.95 -3.46
N GLN A 94 8.20 3.46 -2.22
CA GLN A 94 7.93 2.03 -1.94
C GLN A 94 6.55 1.59 -2.40
N GLU A 95 5.53 2.44 -2.25
CA GLU A 95 4.18 2.13 -2.70
C GLU A 95 4.10 2.08 -4.22
N GLU A 96 4.74 3.02 -4.92
CA GLU A 96 4.83 3.04 -6.37
C GLU A 96 5.55 1.80 -6.91
N GLU A 97 6.69 1.43 -6.31
CA GLU A 97 7.43 0.20 -6.65
C GLU A 97 6.56 -1.05 -6.46
N ARG A 98 5.82 -1.13 -5.35
CA ARG A 98 4.89 -2.25 -5.10
C ARG A 98 3.76 -2.30 -6.11
N ARG A 99 3.18 -1.15 -6.46
CA ARG A 99 2.11 -1.06 -7.48
C ARG A 99 2.64 -1.50 -8.84
N ARG A 100 3.83 -1.06 -9.22
CA ARG A 100 4.49 -1.47 -10.47
C ARG A 100 4.79 -2.96 -10.49
N ALA A 101 5.38 -3.51 -9.42
CA ALA A 101 5.67 -4.94 -9.34
C ALA A 101 4.39 -5.80 -9.41
N ALA A 102 3.31 -5.36 -8.76
CA ALA A 102 2.02 -6.04 -8.82
C ALA A 102 1.41 -5.99 -10.24
N ALA A 103 1.53 -4.87 -10.95
CA ALA A 103 1.06 -4.74 -12.32
C ALA A 103 1.86 -5.63 -13.29
N GLU A 104 3.19 -5.67 -13.16
CA GLU A 104 4.06 -6.55 -13.96
C GLU A 104 3.76 -8.03 -13.71
N GLU A 105 3.55 -8.43 -12.46
CA GLU A 105 3.17 -9.80 -12.12
C GLU A 105 1.79 -10.15 -12.68
N ARG A 106 0.82 -9.24 -12.58
CA ARG A 106 -0.51 -9.46 -13.16
C ARG A 106 -0.44 -9.63 -14.68
N ALA A 107 0.38 -8.83 -15.37
CA ALA A 107 0.59 -8.96 -16.81
C ALA A 107 1.16 -10.34 -17.18
N ARG A 108 2.16 -10.83 -16.43
CA ARG A 108 2.71 -12.19 -16.62
C ARG A 108 1.65 -13.27 -16.44
N GLN A 109 0.78 -13.14 -15.43
CA GLN A 109 -0.29 -14.10 -15.19
C GLN A 109 -1.35 -14.10 -16.30
N VAL A 110 -1.67 -12.93 -16.87
CA VAL A 110 -2.60 -12.83 -18.00
C VAL A 110 -2.02 -13.53 -19.23
N GLU A 111 -0.76 -13.28 -19.57
CA GLU A 111 -0.09 -13.94 -20.70
C GLU A 111 0.00 -15.46 -20.48
N ALA A 112 0.42 -15.91 -19.29
CA ALA A 112 0.46 -17.33 -18.97
C ALA A 112 -0.92 -18.00 -19.05
N TRP A 113 -1.99 -17.28 -18.70
CA TRP A 113 -3.34 -17.80 -18.84
C TRP A 113 -3.77 -17.88 -20.30
N ARG A 114 -3.47 -16.87 -21.13
CA ARG A 114 -3.76 -16.89 -22.58
C ARG A 114 -3.13 -18.11 -23.26
N GLU A 115 -1.89 -18.45 -22.91
CA GLU A 115 -1.22 -19.65 -23.44
C GLU A 115 -1.96 -20.94 -23.07
N LEU A 116 -2.41 -21.05 -21.81
CA LEU A 116 -3.16 -22.21 -21.34
C LEU A 116 -4.55 -22.31 -21.97
N GLU A 117 -5.24 -21.18 -22.12
CA GLU A 117 -6.53 -21.10 -22.80
C GLU A 117 -6.41 -21.52 -24.27
N ALA A 118 -5.40 -21.02 -24.98
CA ALA A 118 -5.12 -21.40 -26.36
C ALA A 118 -4.82 -22.91 -26.50
N ALA A 119 -4.11 -23.49 -25.53
CA ALA A 119 -3.86 -24.93 -25.51
C ALA A 119 -5.13 -25.75 -25.27
N LEU A 120 -6.02 -25.31 -24.39
CA LEU A 120 -7.33 -25.96 -24.17
C LEU A 120 -8.19 -25.88 -25.42
N LEU A 121 -8.19 -24.72 -26.11
CA LEU A 121 -8.86 -24.55 -27.39
C LEU A 121 -8.29 -25.49 -28.46
N LYS A 122 -6.97 -25.61 -28.56
CA LYS A 122 -6.30 -26.58 -29.47
C LYS A 122 -6.66 -28.03 -29.14
N ALA A 123 -6.90 -28.34 -27.86
CA ALA A 123 -7.40 -29.63 -27.41
C ALA A 123 -8.90 -29.87 -27.71
N GLY A 124 -9.57 -28.90 -28.35
CA GLY A 124 -10.97 -28.98 -28.75
C GLY A 124 -11.97 -28.50 -27.70
N ALA A 125 -11.51 -27.79 -26.65
CA ALA A 125 -12.40 -27.30 -25.59
C ALA A 125 -12.32 -25.79 -25.38
N ARG A 126 -13.42 -25.07 -25.60
CA ARG A 126 -13.56 -23.69 -25.11
C ARG A 126 -13.80 -23.70 -23.60
N VAL A 127 -13.39 -22.63 -22.93
CA VAL A 127 -13.50 -22.49 -21.48
C VAL A 127 -14.05 -21.14 -21.06
N ASP A 128 -14.52 -21.09 -19.82
CA ASP A 128 -14.98 -19.92 -19.10
C ASP A 128 -14.38 -19.93 -17.68
N VAL A 129 -14.32 -18.80 -17.00
CA VAL A 129 -13.85 -18.71 -15.61
C VAL A 129 -15.03 -18.35 -14.71
N ARG A 130 -15.35 -19.24 -13.77
CA ARG A 130 -16.49 -19.09 -12.87
C ARG A 130 -16.07 -19.16 -11.41
N HIS A 131 -16.75 -18.40 -10.56
CA HIS A 131 -16.44 -18.33 -9.14
C HIS A 131 -17.28 -19.34 -8.36
N ASN A 132 -16.64 -20.05 -7.46
CA ASN A 132 -17.31 -20.89 -6.47
C ASN A 132 -17.40 -20.13 -5.15
N TYR A 133 -18.59 -19.70 -4.75
CA TYR A 133 -18.81 -19.11 -3.43
C TYR A 133 -18.93 -20.20 -2.38
N THR A 134 -17.84 -20.51 -1.68
CA THR A 134 -17.85 -21.46 -0.56
C THR A 134 -18.34 -20.77 0.71
N SER A 135 -19.60 -20.35 0.76
CA SER A 135 -20.46 -20.28 1.96
C SER A 135 -21.72 -19.45 1.71
N HIS A 136 -22.88 -20.03 2.04
CA HIS A 136 -24.15 -19.31 2.17
C HIS A 136 -24.18 -18.44 3.45
N ARG A 137 -23.28 -17.45 3.59
CA ARG A 137 -23.35 -16.38 4.60
C ARG A 137 -22.28 -15.31 4.32
N HIS A 138 -22.64 -14.35 3.49
CA HIS A 138 -21.84 -13.16 3.19
C HIS A 138 -21.60 -12.33 4.46
N LEU A 139 -20.34 -12.26 4.90
CA LEU A 139 -19.82 -10.98 5.40
C LEU A 139 -19.43 -10.20 4.14
N GLU A 140 -19.97 -8.99 3.95
CA GLU A 140 -19.88 -8.15 2.74
C GLU A 140 -18.44 -7.92 2.23
N THR A 141 -17.43 -8.25 3.02
CA THR A 141 -16.01 -8.00 2.74
C THR A 141 -15.17 -9.26 2.52
N TYR A 142 -15.75 -10.48 2.57
CA TYR A 142 -14.98 -11.72 2.54
C TYR A 142 -15.56 -12.76 1.57
N THR A 143 -15.05 -12.76 0.34
CA THR A 143 -15.27 -13.85 -0.63
C THR A 143 -14.37 -15.04 -0.31
N GLN A 144 -14.91 -16.07 0.36
CA GLN A 144 -14.31 -17.40 0.35
C GLN A 144 -14.73 -18.13 -0.91
N GLY A 145 -13.75 -18.55 -1.70
CA GLY A 145 -14.02 -19.19 -2.98
C GLY A 145 -12.81 -19.25 -3.89
N GLY A 146 -12.94 -19.99 -4.98
CA GLY A 146 -11.93 -20.10 -6.03
C GLY A 146 -12.52 -19.75 -7.39
N ASP A 147 -11.69 -19.19 -8.27
CA ASP A 147 -12.03 -19.00 -9.68
C ASP A 147 -11.60 -20.26 -10.44
N HIS A 148 -12.58 -21.00 -10.94
CA HIS A 148 -12.41 -22.29 -11.60
C HIS A 148 -12.54 -22.15 -13.11
N VAL A 149 -11.77 -22.95 -13.84
CA VAL A 149 -11.91 -23.08 -15.30
C VAL A 149 -13.06 -24.04 -15.57
N VAL A 150 -14.11 -23.57 -16.21
CA VAL A 150 -15.30 -24.34 -16.61
C VAL A 150 -15.22 -24.65 -18.09
N LEU A 151 -15.47 -25.90 -18.45
CA LEU A 151 -15.48 -26.35 -19.84
C LEU A 151 -16.80 -25.97 -20.51
N LEU A 152 -16.74 -25.30 -21.65
CA LEU A 152 -17.91 -25.02 -22.49
C LEU A 152 -18.17 -26.16 -23.48
N ASP A 153 -17.11 -26.87 -23.89
CA ASP A 153 -17.17 -28.06 -24.74
C ASP A 153 -16.49 -29.24 -24.02
N PRO A 154 -16.84 -30.50 -24.32
CA PRO A 154 -16.20 -31.65 -23.69
C PRO A 154 -14.71 -31.75 -24.02
N LEU A 155 -13.90 -32.19 -23.06
CA LEU A 155 -12.44 -32.30 -23.19
C LEU A 155 -11.99 -33.76 -23.08
N HIS A 156 -11.21 -34.20 -24.08
CA HIS A 156 -10.70 -35.56 -24.20
C HIS A 156 -9.20 -35.55 -24.51
N VAL A 157 -8.35 -35.71 -23.49
CA VAL A 157 -6.89 -35.66 -23.64
C VAL A 157 -6.20 -36.78 -22.86
N GLY A 158 -5.79 -37.84 -23.57
CA GLY A 158 -5.20 -39.03 -22.96
C GLY A 158 -6.20 -39.71 -22.04
N ARG A 159 -5.91 -39.78 -20.74
CA ARG A 159 -6.83 -40.32 -19.72
C ARG A 159 -7.76 -39.27 -19.09
N LEU A 160 -7.61 -37.99 -19.48
CA LEU A 160 -8.46 -36.92 -18.97
C LEU A 160 -9.70 -36.84 -19.85
N HIS A 161 -10.85 -37.19 -19.27
CA HIS A 161 -12.17 -37.08 -19.88
C HIS A 161 -13.04 -36.18 -19.02
N ARG A 162 -13.61 -35.13 -19.59
CA ARG A 162 -14.52 -34.21 -18.90
C ARG A 162 -15.62 -33.78 -19.85
N GLU A 163 -16.85 -33.77 -19.34
CA GLU A 163 -18.02 -33.27 -20.07
C GLU A 163 -18.03 -31.75 -20.15
N ALA A 164 -18.89 -31.20 -21.01
CA ALA A 164 -19.21 -29.78 -20.98
C ALA A 164 -19.94 -29.41 -19.68
N GLY A 165 -19.79 -28.16 -19.24
CA GLY A 165 -20.46 -27.59 -18.07
C GLY A 165 -19.80 -27.91 -16.73
N VAL A 166 -18.77 -28.75 -16.67
CA VAL A 166 -18.04 -29.04 -15.43
C VAL A 166 -16.74 -28.24 -15.34
N SER A 167 -16.29 -27.98 -14.11
CA SER A 167 -14.95 -27.42 -13.90
C SER A 167 -13.86 -28.43 -14.27
N LEU A 168 -12.71 -27.93 -14.71
CA LEU A 168 -11.58 -28.75 -15.11
C LEU A 168 -11.05 -29.61 -13.94
N CYS A 169 -11.13 -29.09 -12.71
CA CYS A 169 -10.77 -29.82 -11.50
C CYS A 169 -11.86 -30.77 -10.98
N HIS A 170 -12.99 -30.92 -11.68
CA HIS A 170 -14.07 -31.81 -11.27
C HIS A 170 -13.57 -33.25 -11.10
N THR A 171 -13.94 -33.85 -9.96
CA THR A 171 -13.83 -35.27 -9.64
C THR A 171 -15.09 -35.68 -8.90
N PRO A 172 -15.49 -36.97 -8.92
CA PRO A 172 -16.63 -37.44 -8.14
C PRO A 172 -16.54 -37.06 -6.65
N SER A 173 -15.33 -37.07 -6.08
CA SER A 173 -15.07 -36.71 -4.69
C SER A 173 -15.23 -35.22 -4.36
N ASN A 174 -15.08 -34.31 -5.34
CA ASN A 174 -15.19 -32.87 -5.12
C ASN A 174 -16.40 -32.22 -5.82
N ALA A 175 -17.27 -33.03 -6.44
CA ALA A 175 -18.40 -32.55 -7.21
C ALA A 175 -19.28 -31.57 -6.42
N HIS A 176 -19.56 -31.86 -5.14
CA HIS A 176 -20.31 -30.96 -4.25
C HIS A 176 -19.65 -29.60 -4.06
N ASN A 177 -18.31 -29.55 -4.05
CA ASN A 177 -17.56 -28.31 -3.87
C ASN A 177 -17.54 -27.46 -5.13
N VAL A 178 -17.81 -28.02 -6.31
CA VAL A 178 -17.79 -27.27 -7.59
C VAL A 178 -19.14 -27.31 -8.30
N ALA A 179 -20.20 -27.62 -7.56
CA ALA A 179 -21.55 -27.78 -8.09
C ALA A 179 -22.19 -26.43 -8.44
N ILE A 180 -21.86 -25.37 -7.71
CA ILE A 180 -22.41 -24.04 -7.89
C ILE A 180 -21.27 -23.12 -8.33
N LEU A 181 -21.25 -22.80 -9.62
CA LEU A 181 -20.25 -21.94 -10.25
C LEU A 181 -20.95 -20.80 -10.94
N GLU A 182 -20.76 -19.60 -10.41
CA GLU A 182 -21.40 -18.39 -10.91
C GLU A 182 -20.51 -17.70 -11.94
N PRO A 183 -21.10 -17.14 -13.01
CA PRO A 183 -20.37 -16.30 -13.96
C PRO A 183 -19.70 -15.11 -13.26
N ILE A 184 -18.50 -14.76 -13.69
CA ILE A 184 -17.77 -13.60 -13.16
C ILE A 184 -17.85 -12.45 -14.18
N PRO A 185 -18.31 -11.24 -13.79
CA PRO A 185 -18.43 -10.11 -14.72
C PRO A 185 -17.07 -9.50 -15.15
N ASP A 186 -15.99 -9.77 -14.42
CA ASP A 186 -14.78 -8.92 -14.44
C ASP A 186 -13.57 -9.53 -15.15
N GLY A 187 -13.74 -10.60 -15.95
CA GLY A 187 -12.61 -11.23 -16.67
C GLY A 187 -11.49 -11.72 -15.73
N ARG A 188 -11.86 -12.17 -14.52
CA ARG A 188 -10.89 -12.66 -13.52
C ARG A 188 -10.12 -13.86 -14.08
N LEU A 189 -8.86 -13.95 -13.68
CA LEU A 189 -8.02 -15.12 -13.99
C LEU A 189 -8.40 -16.28 -13.07
N PRO A 190 -8.29 -17.54 -13.53
CA PRO A 190 -8.53 -18.68 -12.68
C PRO A 190 -7.50 -18.73 -11.54
N SER A 191 -7.99 -18.95 -10.33
CA SER A 191 -7.18 -19.02 -9.10
C SER A 191 -7.13 -20.44 -8.52
N CYS A 192 -7.98 -21.36 -9.00
CA CYS A 192 -7.95 -22.76 -8.61
C CYS A 192 -6.67 -23.46 -9.10
N GLN A 193 -5.76 -23.79 -8.18
CA GLN A 193 -4.49 -24.44 -8.49
C GLN A 193 -4.65 -25.81 -9.16
N ALA A 194 -5.72 -26.56 -8.85
CA ALA A 194 -6.02 -27.82 -9.51
C ALA A 194 -6.38 -27.61 -10.99
N CYS A 195 -7.21 -26.61 -11.30
CA CYS A 195 -7.53 -26.25 -12.69
C CYS A 195 -6.26 -25.84 -13.45
N LEU A 196 -5.46 -24.94 -12.89
CA LEU A 196 -4.21 -24.48 -13.51
C LEU A 196 -3.22 -25.63 -13.76
N ARG A 197 -3.09 -26.57 -12.81
CA ARG A 197 -2.23 -27.76 -12.96
C ARG A 197 -2.70 -28.66 -14.09
N ILE A 198 -4.00 -28.89 -14.21
CA ILE A 198 -4.57 -29.72 -15.27
C ILE A 198 -4.41 -29.01 -16.62
N ALA A 199 -4.70 -27.71 -16.72
CA ALA A 199 -4.51 -26.92 -17.93
C ALA A 199 -3.05 -26.98 -18.43
N ARG A 200 -2.06 -26.81 -17.53
CA ARG A 200 -0.64 -27.01 -17.85
C ARG A 200 -0.33 -28.43 -18.32
N SER A 201 -0.99 -29.43 -17.75
CA SER A 201 -0.84 -30.82 -18.20
C SER A 201 -1.44 -31.06 -19.58
N VAL A 202 -2.52 -30.37 -19.94
CA VAL A 202 -3.11 -30.42 -21.29
C VAL A 202 -2.17 -29.72 -22.27
N ALA A 203 -1.69 -28.52 -21.95
CA ALA A 203 -0.74 -27.77 -22.76
C ALA A 203 0.48 -28.61 -23.17
N ARG A 204 1.10 -29.31 -22.20
CA ARG A 204 2.24 -30.21 -22.46
C ARG A 204 1.94 -31.40 -23.39
N ARG A 205 0.66 -31.73 -23.64
CA ARG A 205 0.25 -32.85 -24.50
C ARG A 205 -0.20 -32.40 -25.89
N VAL A 206 -0.48 -31.10 -26.06
CA VAL A 206 -0.95 -30.54 -27.33
C VAL A 206 0.09 -29.66 -28.02
N THR A 207 1.15 -29.25 -27.31
CA THR A 207 2.38 -28.69 -27.91
C THR A 207 3.18 -29.81 -28.55
#